data_AF-A0A2N2P092-F1
#
_entry.id   AF-A0A2N2P092-F1
#
_cell.length_a   1.000
_cell.length_b   1.000
_cell.length_c   1.000
_cell.angle_alpha   90.00
_cell.angle_beta   90.00
_cell.angle_gamma   90.00
#
_symmetry.space_group_name_H-M   'P 1'
#
loop_
_entity.id
_entity.type
_entity.pdbx_description
1 polymer ?
#
loop_
_entity_poly.entity_id
_entity_poly.type
_entity_poly.pdbx_seq_one_letter_code
_entity_poly.pdbx_strand_id
1 'polypeptide(L)'
;MSNSILDDGGDFQTRKVGPDQYEMHIPIPTNDGLVGRECPNAECSPGYFKVKLGTGLTEGQVLAYCPYCRQEGEPNDFTTQAQIDYALSVLKNEVVKGIDKSFQKALGLGSSHKKTYGSGMFKMEMTYKSSKPDYVPRPLEEELRRDIICPNCGLEHAVFGLATWCPDCGKDIFMCHVETEFGVIQKVLSIVDKRREELGARVAGRDIENGLEDVVSVFEAVLKIITIKHLANNGMSHDEISKRLEKIRNSYQNINSAGETFHAQTGLDLFHNTSQDEVETLRTIFEKRHPLTHNLGVVDKKYLERVRTGDTEGREIQVTAQEVEIAIGISKKIISSVYNLCT
;
A
#
# COMPACT_ATOMS: atom_id res chain seq x y z
N MET A 1 -17.81 -49.06 7.04
CA MET A 1 -16.66 -48.17 6.83
C MET A 1 -17.18 -46.96 6.07
N SER A 2 -17.20 -45.77 6.65
CA SER A 2 -17.63 -44.57 5.93
C SER A 2 -16.61 -44.29 4.83
N ASN A 3 -17.01 -44.31 3.56
CA ASN A 3 -16.14 -43.86 2.47
C ASN A 3 -15.90 -42.36 2.70
N SER A 4 -14.66 -42.01 3.07
CA SER A 4 -14.27 -40.62 3.21
C SER A 4 -14.33 -39.94 1.86
N ILE A 5 -14.94 -38.76 1.78
CA ILE A 5 -15.00 -37.98 0.54
C ILE A 5 -13.65 -37.33 0.26
N LEU A 6 -12.94 -36.89 1.31
CA LEU A 6 -11.60 -36.34 1.21
C LEU A 6 -10.60 -37.33 1.80
N ASP A 7 -9.50 -37.59 1.08
CA ASP A 7 -8.42 -38.43 1.58
C ASP A 7 -7.65 -37.67 2.67
N ASP A 8 -7.35 -38.32 3.79
CA ASP A 8 -6.47 -37.72 4.80
C ASP A 8 -5.06 -37.52 4.22
N GLY A 9 -4.47 -36.35 4.45
CA GLY A 9 -3.17 -35.93 3.90
C GLY A 9 -3.26 -35.23 2.54
N GLY A 10 -2.28 -35.51 1.68
CA GLY A 10 -2.14 -34.86 0.36
C GLY A 10 -1.56 -33.44 0.41
N ASP A 11 -1.63 -32.75 -0.72
CA ASP A 11 -1.02 -31.42 -0.93
C ASP A 11 -1.58 -30.33 0.03
N PHE A 12 -2.78 -30.55 0.56
CA PHE A 12 -3.49 -29.62 1.46
C PHE A 12 -3.63 -30.14 2.90
N GLN A 13 -2.90 -31.20 3.27
CA GLN A 13 -2.87 -31.76 4.62
C GLN A 13 -4.26 -31.98 5.23
N THR A 14 -5.19 -32.51 4.44
CA THR A 14 -6.60 -32.66 4.85
C THR A 14 -6.71 -33.63 6.02
N ARG A 15 -7.59 -33.35 6.98
CA ARG A 15 -7.84 -34.22 8.14
C ARG A 15 -9.33 -34.33 8.42
N LYS A 16 -9.82 -35.55 8.63
CA LYS A 16 -11.15 -35.77 9.18
C LYS A 16 -11.17 -35.53 10.69
N VAL A 17 -11.89 -34.50 11.13
CA VAL A 17 -11.98 -34.07 12.55
C VAL A 17 -13.28 -34.49 13.24
N GLY A 18 -14.25 -35.00 12.48
CA GLY A 18 -15.51 -35.55 12.99
C GLY A 18 -16.19 -36.48 11.99
N PRO A 19 -17.37 -37.05 12.29
CA PRO A 19 -18.07 -37.98 11.39
C PRO A 19 -18.28 -37.41 9.97
N ASP A 20 -18.63 -36.13 9.89
CA ASP A 20 -18.88 -35.38 8.66
C ASP A 20 -18.16 -34.02 8.65
N GLN A 21 -17.04 -33.92 9.38
CA GLN A 21 -16.25 -32.69 9.50
C GLN A 21 -14.81 -32.93 9.02
N TYR A 22 -14.32 -32.01 8.21
CA TYR A 22 -12.98 -32.04 7.62
C TYR A 22 -12.30 -30.68 7.80
N GLU A 23 -11.00 -30.72 8.03
CA GLU A 23 -10.11 -29.56 8.05
C GLU A 23 -9.13 -29.68 6.88
N MET A 24 -8.86 -28.57 6.20
CA MET A 24 -7.95 -28.53 5.05
C MET A 24 -7.08 -27.27 5.12
N HIS A 25 -5.78 -27.42 4.86
CA HIS A 25 -4.82 -26.32 4.83
C HIS A 25 -4.51 -25.94 3.38
N ILE A 26 -5.10 -24.82 2.93
CA ILE A 26 -4.89 -24.32 1.57
C ILE A 26 -3.87 -23.17 1.63
N PRO A 27 -2.67 -23.33 1.07
CA PRO A 27 -1.69 -22.24 1.04
C PRO A 27 -2.16 -21.15 0.06
N ILE A 28 -2.18 -19.90 0.52
CA ILE A 28 -2.44 -18.75 -0.35
C ILE A 28 -1.17 -18.49 -1.18
N PRO A 29 -1.26 -18.43 -2.52
CA PRO A 29 -0.10 -18.12 -3.35
C PRO A 29 0.38 -16.70 -3.08
N THR A 30 1.70 -16.52 -2.96
CA THR A 30 2.32 -15.21 -2.71
C THR A 30 3.07 -14.71 -3.94
N ASN A 31 3.18 -13.38 -4.06
CA ASN A 31 4.08 -12.72 -5.00
C ASN A 31 5.20 -12.07 -4.18
N ASP A 32 6.45 -12.47 -4.40
CA ASP A 32 7.63 -12.01 -3.65
C ASP A 32 7.52 -12.15 -2.11
N GLY A 33 6.72 -13.13 -1.64
CA GLY A 33 6.47 -13.39 -0.22
C GLY A 33 5.42 -12.48 0.41
N LEU A 34 4.85 -11.54 -0.34
CA LEU A 34 3.76 -10.67 0.11
C LEU A 34 2.40 -11.35 -0.09
N VAL A 35 1.50 -11.07 0.85
CA VAL A 35 0.10 -11.51 0.85
C VAL A 35 -0.81 -10.30 1.07
N GLY A 36 -1.86 -10.19 0.26
CA GLY A 36 -2.92 -9.20 0.43
C GLY A 36 -3.69 -9.36 1.74
N ARG A 37 -4.04 -8.23 2.34
CA ARG A 37 -4.96 -8.10 3.47
C ARG A 37 -5.92 -6.95 3.21
N GLU A 38 -7.14 -7.08 3.71
CA GLU A 38 -8.20 -6.09 3.54
C GLU A 38 -8.84 -5.77 4.88
N CYS A 39 -9.04 -4.49 5.16
CA CYS A 39 -9.67 -4.03 6.40
C CYS A 39 -11.14 -4.50 6.47
N PRO A 40 -11.58 -5.14 7.57
CA PRO A 40 -12.98 -5.54 7.71
C PRO A 40 -13.95 -4.35 7.90
N ASN A 41 -13.43 -3.14 8.17
CA ASN A 41 -14.24 -1.94 8.24
C ASN A 41 -14.55 -1.43 6.82
N ALA A 42 -15.83 -1.55 6.42
CA ALA A 42 -16.33 -1.14 5.10
C ALA A 42 -16.21 0.38 4.81
N GLU A 43 -16.06 1.22 5.84
CA GLU A 43 -15.84 2.66 5.69
C GLU A 43 -14.34 3.00 5.53
N CYS A 44 -13.43 2.02 5.70
CA CYS A 44 -12.01 2.24 5.56
C CYS A 44 -11.60 2.27 4.09
N SER A 45 -11.18 3.45 3.62
CA SER A 45 -10.53 3.62 2.32
C SER A 45 -9.11 4.15 2.53
N PRO A 46 -8.08 3.50 1.95
CA PRO A 46 -8.15 2.47 0.91
C PRO A 46 -8.36 1.03 1.41
N GLY A 47 -8.18 0.73 2.70
CA GLY A 47 -8.54 -0.57 3.31
C GLY A 47 -7.63 -1.76 2.96
N TYR A 48 -7.09 -1.83 1.74
CA TYR A 48 -6.20 -2.90 1.26
C TYR A 48 -4.72 -2.60 1.52
N PHE A 49 -3.96 -3.62 1.91
CA PHE A 49 -2.52 -3.56 2.16
C PHE A 49 -1.89 -4.95 1.96
N LYS A 50 -0.56 -5.04 1.94
CA LYS A 50 0.16 -6.32 1.86
C LYS A 50 1.13 -6.50 3.01
N VAL A 51 1.30 -7.72 3.48
CA VAL A 51 2.28 -8.08 4.51
C VAL A 51 3.18 -9.20 3.99
N LYS A 52 4.47 -9.16 4.33
CA LYS A 52 5.43 -10.18 3.91
C LYS A 52 5.51 -11.28 4.97
N LEU A 53 5.12 -12.48 4.58
CA LEU A 53 5.14 -13.63 5.48
C LEU A 53 6.56 -13.93 5.95
N GLY A 54 6.70 -14.34 7.21
CA GLY A 54 8.00 -14.64 7.82
C GLY A 54 8.77 -13.41 8.31
N THR A 55 8.20 -12.21 8.19
CA THR A 55 8.73 -10.98 8.82
C THR A 55 7.73 -10.48 9.88
N GLY A 56 8.14 -9.55 10.74
CA GLY A 56 7.25 -9.03 11.77
C GLY A 56 7.02 -10.01 12.92
N LEU A 57 5.76 -10.17 13.32
CA LEU A 57 5.38 -11.10 14.39
C LEU A 57 5.12 -12.49 13.81
N THR A 58 6.11 -13.38 13.91
CA THR A 58 6.08 -14.70 13.24
C THR A 58 5.48 -15.83 14.06
N GLU A 59 5.36 -15.69 15.38
CA GLU A 59 4.81 -16.71 16.27
C GLU A 59 3.73 -16.13 17.17
N GLY A 60 2.59 -16.83 17.27
CA GLY A 60 1.53 -16.51 18.23
C GLY A 60 0.85 -15.14 18.02
N GLN A 61 0.82 -14.62 16.78
CA GLN A 61 0.12 -13.37 16.48
C GLN A 61 -1.40 -13.55 16.69
N VAL A 62 -1.92 -12.94 17.75
CA VAL A 62 -3.35 -12.94 18.07
C VAL A 62 -4.07 -11.69 17.56
N LEU A 63 -3.33 -10.59 17.34
CA LEU A 63 -3.88 -9.32 16.89
C LEU A 63 -3.12 -8.81 15.67
N ALA A 64 -3.87 -8.23 14.75
CA ALA A 64 -3.42 -7.47 13.61
C ALA A 64 -4.20 -6.15 13.54
N TYR A 65 -3.66 -5.20 12.80
CA TYR A 65 -4.15 -3.83 12.73
C TYR A 65 -4.30 -3.37 11.28
N CYS A 66 -5.35 -2.61 10.99
CA CYS A 66 -5.42 -1.88 9.73
C CYS A 66 -4.39 -0.73 9.74
N PRO A 67 -3.51 -0.62 8.73
CA PRO A 67 -2.51 0.44 8.66
C PRO A 67 -3.09 1.85 8.52
N TYR A 68 -4.33 1.97 8.05
CA TYR A 68 -5.01 3.24 7.78
C TYR A 68 -5.88 3.71 8.95
N CYS A 69 -6.84 2.88 9.37
CA CYS A 69 -7.83 3.25 10.39
C CYS A 69 -7.57 2.64 11.78
N ARG A 70 -6.52 1.83 11.93
CA ARG A 70 -6.17 1.14 13.19
C ARG A 70 -7.20 0.10 13.68
N GLN A 71 -8.14 -0.31 12.82
CA GLN A 71 -9.07 -1.41 13.15
C GLN A 71 -8.28 -2.62 13.65
N GLU A 72 -8.66 -3.13 14.81
CA GLU A 72 -8.05 -4.29 15.45
C GLU A 72 -8.87 -5.55 15.08
N GLY A 73 -8.20 -6.68 14.87
CA GLY A 73 -8.82 -7.96 14.56
C GLY A 73 -7.81 -9.10 14.63
N GLU A 74 -8.28 -10.33 14.54
CA GLU A 74 -7.40 -11.48 14.35
C GLU A 74 -6.77 -11.41 12.94
N PRO A 75 -5.57 -11.97 12.71
CA PRO A 75 -4.95 -11.95 11.37
C PRO A 75 -5.87 -12.48 10.25
N ASN A 76 -6.75 -13.43 10.56
CA ASN A 76 -7.71 -14.01 9.62
C ASN A 76 -8.89 -13.07 9.29
N ASP A 77 -9.21 -12.11 10.16
CA ASP A 77 -10.27 -11.13 9.89
C ASP A 77 -9.91 -10.19 8.72
N PHE A 78 -8.63 -10.13 8.37
CA PHE A 78 -8.11 -9.33 7.26
C PHE A 78 -7.99 -10.12 5.95
N THR A 79 -8.54 -11.35 5.89
CA THR A 79 -8.52 -12.16 4.66
C THR A 79 -9.33 -11.48 3.58
N THR A 80 -8.79 -11.39 2.36
CA THR A 80 -9.49 -10.74 1.25
C THR A 80 -10.55 -11.66 0.65
N GLN A 81 -11.58 -11.09 0.03
CA GLN A 81 -12.60 -11.89 -0.65
C GLN A 81 -11.99 -12.77 -1.77
N ALA A 82 -11.00 -12.25 -2.50
CA ALA A 82 -10.30 -13.01 -3.55
C ALA A 82 -9.56 -14.24 -3.00
N GLN A 83 -9.05 -14.18 -1.77
CA GLN A 83 -8.42 -15.33 -1.11
C GLN A 83 -9.46 -16.36 -0.66
N ILE A 84 -10.61 -15.91 -0.16
CA ILE A 84 -11.74 -16.79 0.20
C ILE A 84 -12.24 -17.53 -1.05
N ASP A 85 -12.48 -16.81 -2.15
CA ASP A 85 -12.98 -17.38 -3.41
C ASP A 85 -12.00 -18.39 -4.01
N TYR A 86 -10.70 -18.11 -3.89
CA TYR A 86 -9.64 -19.05 -4.26
C TYR A 86 -9.70 -20.33 -3.42
N ALA A 87 -9.74 -20.21 -2.10
CA ALA A 87 -9.78 -21.35 -1.20
C ALA A 87 -11.04 -22.22 -1.43
N LEU A 88 -12.21 -21.60 -1.63
CA LEU A 88 -13.45 -22.31 -1.95
C LEU A 88 -13.36 -23.04 -3.29
N SER A 89 -12.71 -22.44 -4.28
CA SER A 89 -12.51 -23.07 -5.60
C SER A 89 -11.56 -24.27 -5.54
N VAL A 90 -10.47 -24.18 -4.76
CA VAL A 90 -9.57 -25.31 -4.48
C VAL A 90 -10.33 -26.42 -3.75
N LEU A 91 -11.08 -26.09 -2.69
CA LEU A 91 -11.86 -27.06 -1.92
C LEU A 91 -12.88 -27.80 -2.79
N LYS A 92 -13.62 -27.06 -3.63
CA LYS A 92 -14.60 -27.65 -4.57
C LYS A 92 -13.92 -28.69 -5.46
N ASN A 93 -12.75 -28.37 -6.00
CA ASN A 93 -12.00 -29.30 -6.84
C ASN A 93 -11.54 -30.56 -6.10
N GLU A 94 -11.08 -30.43 -4.85
CA GLU A 94 -10.70 -31.59 -4.04
C GLU A 94 -11.90 -32.49 -3.69
N VAL A 95 -13.06 -31.90 -3.40
CA VAL A 95 -14.30 -32.66 -3.19
C VAL A 95 -14.71 -33.42 -4.45
N VAL A 96 -14.66 -32.79 -5.63
CA VAL A 96 -14.98 -33.44 -6.91
C VAL A 96 -14.02 -34.60 -7.18
N LYS A 97 -12.71 -34.42 -6.98
CA LYS A 97 -11.72 -35.50 -7.11
C LYS A 97 -12.00 -36.65 -6.15
N GLY A 98 -12.38 -36.35 -4.92
CA GLY A 98 -12.69 -37.32 -3.88
C GLY A 98 -13.94 -38.17 -4.17
N ILE A 99 -15.00 -37.53 -4.66
CA ILE A 99 -16.22 -38.21 -5.15
C ILE A 99 -15.87 -39.12 -6.32
N ASP A 100 -15.13 -38.61 -7.31
CA ASP A 100 -14.73 -39.38 -8.50
C ASP A 100 -13.89 -40.61 -8.11
N LYS A 101 -12.93 -40.48 -7.19
CA LYS A 101 -12.17 -41.61 -6.62
C LYS A 101 -13.07 -42.63 -5.93
N SER A 102 -14.03 -42.16 -5.14
CA SER A 102 -14.99 -43.02 -4.43
C SER A 102 -15.87 -43.82 -5.40
N PHE A 103 -16.36 -43.17 -6.46
CA PHE A 103 -17.12 -43.83 -7.53
C PHE A 103 -16.27 -44.86 -8.29
N GLN A 104 -15.04 -44.51 -8.65
CA GLN A 104 -14.13 -45.45 -9.31
C GLN A 104 -13.87 -46.69 -8.46
N LYS A 105 -13.62 -46.50 -7.16
CA LYS A 105 -13.43 -47.60 -6.20
C LYS A 105 -14.69 -48.45 -6.05
N ALA A 106 -15.87 -47.84 -5.92
CA ALA A 106 -17.14 -48.56 -5.80
C ALA A 106 -17.48 -49.40 -7.05
N LEU A 107 -17.16 -48.89 -8.24
CA LEU A 107 -17.32 -49.61 -9.51
C LEU A 107 -16.16 -50.60 -9.78
N GLY A 108 -15.12 -50.59 -8.94
CA GLY A 108 -13.90 -51.37 -9.09
C GLY A 108 -13.21 -51.10 -10.43
N LEU A 109 -13.21 -49.84 -10.85
CA LEU A 109 -12.52 -49.34 -12.03
C LEU A 109 -11.04 -49.14 -11.67
N GLY A 110 -10.13 -49.66 -12.50
CA GLY A 110 -8.71 -49.36 -12.38
C GLY A 110 -8.36 -47.97 -12.93
N SER A 111 -7.07 -47.65 -13.00
CA SER A 111 -6.55 -46.39 -13.57
C SER A 111 -6.94 -46.13 -15.03
N SER A 112 -7.44 -47.14 -15.74
CA SER A 112 -7.96 -47.02 -17.11
C SER A 112 -9.38 -46.42 -17.19
N HIS A 113 -10.05 -46.21 -16.06
CA HIS A 113 -11.48 -45.81 -15.97
C HIS A 113 -12.45 -46.72 -16.75
N LYS A 114 -11.99 -47.94 -17.07
CA LYS A 114 -12.72 -48.91 -17.88
C LYS A 114 -12.78 -50.24 -17.15
N LYS A 115 -13.89 -50.95 -17.34
CA LYS A 115 -14.04 -52.32 -16.88
C LYS A 115 -14.86 -53.13 -17.85
N THR A 116 -14.33 -54.29 -18.19
CA THR A 116 -14.98 -55.24 -19.08
C THR A 116 -15.63 -56.35 -18.26
N TYR A 117 -16.87 -56.67 -18.58
CA TYR A 117 -17.63 -57.78 -18.01
C TYR A 117 -17.92 -58.84 -19.10
N GLY A 118 -17.83 -60.12 -18.73
CA GLY A 118 -18.10 -61.27 -19.61
C GLY A 118 -16.88 -61.90 -20.28
N SER A 119 -17.06 -63.06 -20.94
CA SER A 119 -16.03 -63.75 -21.73
C SER A 119 -16.65 -64.34 -23.01
N GLY A 120 -15.86 -64.48 -24.10
CA GLY A 120 -16.35 -65.01 -25.38
C GLY A 120 -17.20 -64.00 -26.17
N MET A 121 -18.35 -64.44 -26.70
CA MET A 121 -19.20 -63.65 -27.61
C MET A 121 -20.04 -62.54 -26.93
N PHE A 122 -20.08 -62.48 -25.60
CA PHE A 122 -20.84 -61.48 -24.84
C PHE A 122 -19.89 -60.67 -23.96
N LYS A 123 -19.30 -59.62 -24.55
CA LYS A 123 -18.37 -58.69 -23.89
C LYS A 123 -19.04 -57.33 -23.75
N MET A 124 -19.19 -56.84 -22.52
CA MET A 124 -19.67 -55.48 -22.23
C MET A 124 -18.53 -54.65 -21.64
N GLU A 125 -18.29 -53.47 -22.19
CA GLU A 125 -17.30 -52.52 -21.66
C GLU A 125 -18.02 -51.33 -21.03
N MET A 126 -17.77 -51.12 -19.75
CA MET A 126 -18.19 -49.91 -19.03
C MET A 126 -17.02 -48.92 -19.03
N THR A 127 -17.27 -47.70 -19.50
CA THR A 127 -16.32 -46.59 -19.42
C THR A 127 -16.92 -45.50 -18.55
N TYR A 128 -16.20 -45.06 -17.52
CA TYR A 128 -16.57 -43.92 -16.71
C TYR A 128 -15.82 -42.68 -17.19
N LYS A 129 -16.55 -41.58 -17.38
CA LYS A 129 -15.97 -40.27 -17.69
C LYS A 129 -15.96 -39.46 -16.40
N SER A 130 -14.78 -39.31 -15.80
CA SER A 130 -14.57 -38.45 -14.64
C SER A 130 -14.90 -37.00 -14.99
N SER A 131 -15.41 -36.26 -14.01
CA SER A 131 -15.49 -34.81 -14.11
C SER A 131 -14.06 -34.24 -14.05
N LYS A 132 -13.71 -33.33 -14.95
CA LYS A 132 -12.42 -32.64 -14.86
C LYS A 132 -12.54 -31.55 -13.80
N PRO A 133 -11.54 -31.40 -12.89
CA PRO A 133 -11.49 -30.25 -11.99
C PRO A 133 -11.53 -28.94 -12.79
N ASP A 134 -12.21 -27.93 -12.27
CA ASP A 134 -12.25 -26.60 -12.85
C ASP A 134 -10.85 -25.95 -12.76
N TYR A 135 -10.53 -25.03 -13.67
CA TYR A 135 -9.33 -24.21 -13.50
C TYR A 135 -9.53 -23.24 -12.32
N VAL A 136 -8.57 -23.20 -11.40
CA VAL A 136 -8.59 -22.26 -10.26
C VAL A 136 -7.62 -21.12 -10.55
N PRO A 137 -8.11 -19.90 -10.85
CA PRO A 137 -7.24 -18.74 -11.01
C PRO A 137 -6.59 -18.37 -9.67
N ARG A 138 -5.40 -17.76 -9.71
CA ARG A 138 -4.81 -17.16 -8.51
C ARG A 138 -5.71 -16.03 -7.97
N PRO A 139 -5.72 -15.77 -6.65
CA PRO A 139 -6.34 -14.57 -6.10
C PRO A 139 -5.84 -13.34 -6.84
N LEU A 140 -6.77 -12.48 -7.26
CA LEU A 140 -6.41 -11.18 -7.80
C LEU A 140 -5.93 -10.31 -6.66
N GLU A 141 -4.69 -9.84 -6.74
CA GLU A 141 -4.09 -8.93 -5.77
C GLU A 141 -3.69 -7.61 -6.43
N GLU A 142 -3.81 -6.51 -5.68
CA GLU A 142 -3.38 -5.19 -6.14
C GLU A 142 -1.85 -5.08 -6.18
N GLU A 143 -1.32 -4.21 -7.04
CA GLU A 143 0.09 -3.84 -7.05
C GLU A 143 0.33 -2.64 -6.13
N LEU A 144 0.96 -2.88 -4.99
CA LEU A 144 1.37 -1.82 -4.06
C LEU A 144 2.81 -1.39 -4.37
N ARG A 145 3.08 -0.10 -4.24
CA ARG A 145 4.36 0.52 -4.67
C ARG A 145 5.21 1.09 -3.53
N ARG A 146 4.75 0.95 -2.28
CA ARG A 146 5.37 1.58 -1.12
C ARG A 146 5.70 0.53 -0.08
N ASP A 147 6.92 0.00 -0.19
CA ASP A 147 7.44 -1.05 0.69
C ASP A 147 8.11 -0.44 1.91
N ILE A 148 7.72 -0.92 3.10
CA ILE A 148 8.09 -0.32 4.37
C ILE A 148 8.42 -1.40 5.38
N ILE A 149 9.46 -1.15 6.16
CA ILE A 149 9.91 -2.01 7.23
C ILE A 149 9.56 -1.36 8.55
N CYS A 150 8.72 -2.01 9.35
CA CYS A 150 8.37 -1.49 10.66
C CYS A 150 9.62 -1.45 11.56
N PRO A 151 10.00 -0.29 12.13
CA PRO A 151 11.17 -0.18 13.00
C PRO A 151 11.00 -0.88 14.35
N ASN A 152 9.77 -1.27 14.72
CA ASN A 152 9.48 -1.90 16.01
C ASN A 152 9.45 -3.43 15.95
N CYS A 153 8.76 -4.02 14.98
CA CYS A 153 8.67 -5.49 14.85
C CYS A 153 9.39 -6.06 13.62
N GLY A 154 9.91 -5.23 12.71
CA GLY A 154 10.58 -5.70 11.50
C GLY A 154 9.64 -6.20 10.39
N LEU A 155 8.33 -5.96 10.49
CA LEU A 155 7.38 -6.32 9.44
C LEU A 155 7.71 -5.57 8.14
N GLU A 156 8.01 -6.31 7.09
CA GLU A 156 8.00 -5.83 5.72
C GLU A 156 6.56 -5.84 5.21
N HIS A 157 6.06 -4.69 4.77
CA HIS A 157 4.69 -4.55 4.29
C HIS A 157 4.60 -3.47 3.21
N ALA A 158 3.51 -3.48 2.45
CA ALA A 158 3.26 -2.49 1.43
C ALA A 158 1.85 -1.89 1.58
N VAL A 159 1.71 -0.61 1.27
CA VAL A 159 0.45 0.14 1.42
C VAL A 159 0.14 1.01 0.21
N PHE A 160 -1.10 1.49 0.15
CA PHE A 160 -1.48 2.63 -0.68
C PHE A 160 -1.18 3.93 0.05
N GLY A 161 -0.53 4.88 -0.63
CA GLY A 161 -0.22 6.18 -0.05
C GLY A 161 0.58 6.07 1.25
N LEU A 162 0.16 6.82 2.27
CA LEU A 162 0.80 6.84 3.58
C LEU A 162 -0.04 6.05 4.59
N ALA A 163 0.62 5.20 5.38
CA ALA A 163 0.00 4.54 6.53
C ALA A 163 0.52 5.10 7.84
N THR A 164 -0.34 5.02 8.86
CA THR A 164 -0.02 5.49 10.19
C THR A 164 0.43 4.36 11.10
N TRP A 165 -0.15 3.17 10.96
CA TRP A 165 0.01 2.08 11.92
C TRP A 165 0.69 0.87 11.28
N CYS A 166 1.55 0.20 12.05
CA CYS A 166 2.10 -1.08 11.64
C CYS A 166 1.00 -2.16 11.63
N PRO A 167 0.83 -2.91 10.53
CA PRO A 167 -0.19 -3.97 10.46
C PRO A 167 -0.06 -5.10 11.49
N ASP A 168 1.15 -5.33 12.02
CA ASP A 168 1.38 -6.39 13.00
C ASP A 168 1.33 -5.88 14.44
N CYS A 169 2.20 -4.93 14.79
CA CYS A 169 2.36 -4.49 16.18
C CYS A 169 1.52 -3.26 16.55
N GLY A 170 0.78 -2.67 15.61
CA GLY A 170 -0.09 -1.52 15.86
C GLY A 170 0.63 -0.23 16.27
N LYS A 171 1.96 -0.20 16.22
CA LYS A 171 2.77 0.99 16.52
C LYS A 171 2.63 2.03 15.43
N ASP A 172 2.69 3.30 15.83
CA ASP A 172 2.75 4.41 14.90
C ASP A 172 4.06 4.37 14.11
N ILE A 173 3.96 4.29 12.80
CA ILE A 173 5.07 4.27 11.84
C ILE A 173 4.96 5.42 10.83
N PHE A 174 4.06 6.38 11.03
CA PHE A 174 3.77 7.42 10.05
C PHE A 174 5.03 8.17 9.61
N MET A 175 5.87 8.58 10.57
CA MET A 175 7.12 9.27 10.25
C MET A 175 8.08 8.38 9.46
N CYS A 176 8.08 7.05 9.65
CA CYS A 176 8.88 6.15 8.82
C CYS A 176 8.42 6.17 7.35
N HIS A 177 7.11 6.29 7.09
CA HIS A 177 6.61 6.50 5.72
C HIS A 177 7.08 7.84 5.15
N VAL A 178 6.96 8.92 5.91
CA VAL A 178 7.39 10.27 5.48
C VAL A 178 8.87 10.27 5.10
N GLU A 179 9.70 9.68 5.95
CA GLU A 179 11.14 9.52 5.70
C GLU A 179 11.42 8.72 4.42
N THR A 180 10.64 7.65 4.19
CA THR A 180 10.77 6.80 3.00
C THR A 180 10.40 7.54 1.72
N GLU A 181 9.31 8.32 1.71
CA GLU A 181 8.90 9.10 0.52
C GLU A 181 9.95 10.17 0.17
N PHE A 182 10.48 10.91 1.16
CA PHE A 182 11.58 11.83 0.90
C PHE A 182 12.86 11.10 0.45
N GLY A 183 13.13 9.92 1.00
CA GLY A 183 14.25 9.08 0.60
C GLY A 183 14.19 8.64 -0.87
N VAL A 184 13.00 8.50 -1.46
CA VAL A 184 12.85 8.24 -2.91
C VAL A 184 13.35 9.43 -3.73
N ILE A 185 12.97 10.65 -3.33
CA ILE A 185 13.42 11.88 -4.00
C ILE A 185 14.94 12.00 -3.91
N GLN A 186 15.50 11.78 -2.72
CA GLN A 186 16.96 11.82 -2.51
C GLN A 186 17.70 10.77 -3.36
N LYS A 187 17.14 9.56 -3.53
CA LYS A 187 17.72 8.55 -4.44
C LYS A 187 17.75 9.03 -5.88
N VAL A 188 16.69 9.69 -6.36
CA VAL A 188 16.68 10.30 -7.70
C VAL A 188 17.76 11.38 -7.81
N LEU A 189 17.85 12.27 -6.83
CA LEU A 189 18.87 13.34 -6.79
C LEU A 189 20.30 12.78 -6.79
N SER A 190 20.54 11.67 -6.09
CA SER A 190 21.87 11.05 -5.97
C SER A 190 22.45 10.52 -7.28
N ILE A 191 21.60 10.31 -8.30
CA ILE A 191 22.01 9.79 -9.62
C ILE A 191 21.90 10.85 -10.73
N VAL A 192 21.63 12.11 -10.40
CA VAL A 192 21.43 13.19 -11.39
C VAL A 192 22.67 13.40 -12.26
N ASP A 193 23.88 13.34 -11.69
CA ASP A 193 25.12 13.50 -12.46
C ASP A 193 25.34 12.34 -13.43
N LYS A 194 25.08 11.10 -12.98
CA LYS A 194 25.11 9.93 -13.86
C LYS A 194 24.10 10.05 -15.00
N ARG A 195 22.86 10.48 -14.70
CA ARG A 195 21.82 10.70 -15.72
C ARG A 195 22.16 11.86 -16.65
N ARG A 196 22.89 12.88 -16.19
CA ARG A 196 23.41 13.97 -17.02
C ARG A 196 24.41 13.43 -18.04
N GLU A 197 25.31 12.55 -17.62
CA GLU A 197 26.31 11.93 -18.49
C GLU A 197 25.67 10.96 -19.51
N GLU A 198 24.72 10.14 -19.07
CA GLU A 198 24.11 9.09 -19.91
C GLU A 198 22.98 9.61 -20.82
N LEU A 199 22.20 10.59 -20.36
CA LEU A 199 20.95 11.03 -21.00
C LEU A 199 20.94 12.53 -21.36
N GLY A 200 21.94 13.30 -20.92
CA GLY A 200 22.11 14.71 -21.23
C GLY A 200 21.54 15.67 -20.19
N ALA A 201 21.96 16.93 -20.29
CA ALA A 201 21.70 17.96 -19.27
C ALA A 201 20.22 18.28 -19.05
N ARG A 202 19.37 18.23 -20.08
CA ARG A 202 17.93 18.53 -19.92
C ARG A 202 17.20 17.45 -19.11
N VAL A 203 17.54 16.18 -19.29
CA VAL A 203 16.95 15.07 -18.52
C VAL A 203 17.31 15.21 -17.04
N ALA A 204 18.61 15.41 -16.76
CA ALA A 204 19.08 15.67 -15.40
C ALA A 204 18.44 16.91 -14.75
N GLY A 205 18.28 18.01 -15.51
CA GLY A 205 17.53 19.18 -15.04
C GLY A 205 16.09 18.85 -14.69
N ARG A 206 15.42 18.04 -15.53
CA ARG A 206 14.03 17.63 -15.29
C ARG A 206 13.89 16.75 -14.05
N ASP A 207 14.86 15.90 -13.77
CA ASP A 207 14.86 15.09 -12.55
C ASP A 207 14.93 15.98 -11.29
N ILE A 208 15.70 17.06 -11.32
CA ILE A 208 15.75 18.04 -10.22
C ILE A 208 14.43 18.82 -10.11
N GLU A 209 13.89 19.30 -11.23
CA GLU A 209 12.61 20.03 -11.28
C GLU A 209 11.46 19.18 -10.73
N ASN A 210 11.36 17.93 -11.20
CA ASN A 210 10.38 16.96 -10.68
C ASN A 210 10.62 16.68 -9.20
N GLY A 211 11.89 16.59 -8.75
CA GLY A 211 12.21 16.42 -7.34
C GLY A 211 11.62 17.52 -6.46
N LEU A 212 11.64 18.78 -6.90
CA LEU A 212 10.97 19.87 -6.19
C LEU A 212 9.45 19.70 -6.20
N GLU A 213 8.84 19.34 -7.34
CA GLU A 213 7.39 19.08 -7.40
C GLU A 213 6.96 17.93 -6.47
N ASP A 214 7.78 16.88 -6.37
CA ASP A 214 7.56 15.74 -5.48
C ASP A 214 7.67 16.16 -4.01
N VAL A 215 8.65 16.99 -3.63
CA VAL A 215 8.78 17.52 -2.26
C VAL A 215 7.53 18.29 -1.85
N VAL A 216 7.03 19.17 -2.72
CA VAL A 216 5.80 19.95 -2.46
C VAL A 216 4.59 19.01 -2.31
N SER A 217 4.51 17.97 -3.15
CA SER A 217 3.39 17.02 -3.14
C SER A 217 3.40 16.14 -1.88
N VAL A 218 4.57 15.66 -1.46
CA VAL A 218 4.74 14.93 -0.19
C VAL A 218 4.37 15.83 0.98
N PHE A 219 4.89 17.07 1.01
CA PHE A 219 4.59 18.03 2.07
C PHE A 219 3.08 18.30 2.21
N GLU A 220 2.38 18.56 1.10
CA GLU A 220 0.93 18.75 1.10
C GLU A 220 0.18 17.50 1.60
N ALA A 221 0.51 16.32 1.07
CA ALA A 221 -0.17 15.07 1.42
C ALA A 221 -0.02 14.76 2.91
N VAL A 222 1.19 14.95 3.44
CA VAL A 222 1.49 14.75 4.86
C VAL A 222 0.72 15.75 5.72
N LEU A 223 0.74 17.05 5.42
CA LEU A 223 0.00 18.04 6.20
C LEU A 223 -1.51 17.80 6.20
N LYS A 224 -2.08 17.31 5.08
CA LYS A 224 -3.50 16.89 5.06
C LYS A 224 -3.74 15.76 6.05
N ILE A 225 -2.90 14.73 6.08
CA ILE A 225 -3.06 13.60 7.01
C ILE A 225 -2.91 14.05 8.47
N ILE A 226 -1.91 14.88 8.78
CA ILE A 226 -1.73 15.44 10.13
C ILE A 226 -2.98 16.24 10.55
N THR A 227 -3.50 17.05 9.64
CA THR A 227 -4.74 17.82 9.86
C THR A 227 -5.92 16.89 10.13
N ILE A 228 -6.11 15.86 9.32
CA ILE A 228 -7.18 14.85 9.48
C ILE A 228 -7.08 14.18 10.84
N LYS A 229 -5.89 13.69 11.22
CA LYS A 229 -5.66 13.03 12.51
C LYS A 229 -5.97 13.98 13.67
N HIS A 230 -5.49 15.22 13.61
CA HIS A 230 -5.74 16.21 14.65
C HIS A 230 -7.25 16.50 14.80
N LEU A 231 -7.96 16.72 13.69
CA LEU A 231 -9.40 16.99 13.74
C LEU A 231 -10.19 15.78 14.26
N ALA A 232 -9.83 14.57 13.83
CA ALA A 232 -10.46 13.33 14.31
C ALA A 232 -10.22 13.12 15.82
N ASN A 233 -9.00 13.36 16.30
CA ASN A 233 -8.66 13.27 17.73
C ASN A 233 -9.43 14.29 18.59
N ASN A 234 -9.86 15.40 17.99
CA ASN A 234 -10.71 16.40 18.64
C ASN A 234 -12.22 16.11 18.48
N GLY A 235 -12.59 14.89 18.05
CA GLY A 235 -13.98 14.41 18.01
C GLY A 235 -14.77 14.84 16.78
N MET A 236 -14.11 15.36 15.73
CA MET A 236 -14.78 15.74 14.49
C MET A 236 -15.17 14.50 13.67
N SER A 237 -16.37 14.50 13.12
CA SER A 237 -16.85 13.40 12.28
C SER A 237 -16.15 13.37 10.92
N HIS A 238 -16.14 12.21 10.27
CA HIS A 238 -15.55 12.04 8.93
C HIS A 238 -16.14 13.01 7.88
N ASP A 239 -17.46 13.23 7.92
CA ASP A 239 -18.15 14.15 7.00
C ASP A 239 -17.74 15.61 7.19
N GLU A 240 -17.53 16.03 8.45
CA GLU A 240 -17.05 17.37 8.76
C GLU A 240 -15.60 17.56 8.31
N ILE A 241 -14.73 16.57 8.56
CA ILE A 241 -13.35 16.56 8.10
C ILE A 241 -13.30 16.66 6.57
N SER A 242 -14.09 15.85 5.86
CA SER A 242 -14.14 15.87 4.39
C SER A 242 -14.49 17.28 3.85
N LYS A 243 -15.51 17.93 4.40
CA LYS A 243 -15.90 19.31 4.04
C LYS A 243 -14.79 20.33 4.35
N ARG A 244 -14.00 20.12 5.41
CA ARG A 244 -12.84 20.97 5.72
C ARG A 244 -11.73 20.79 4.68
N LEU A 245 -11.41 19.55 4.32
CA LEU A 245 -10.39 19.23 3.31
C LEU A 245 -10.71 19.80 1.93
N GLU A 246 -11.98 19.78 1.52
CA GLU A 246 -12.43 20.41 0.27
C GLU A 246 -12.11 21.91 0.20
N LYS A 247 -12.05 22.59 1.35
CA LYS A 247 -11.67 24.01 1.43
C LYS A 247 -10.16 24.22 1.42
N ILE A 248 -9.38 23.28 1.95
CA ILE A 248 -7.91 23.31 1.95
C ILE A 248 -7.40 23.26 0.49
N ARG A 249 -7.97 22.39 -0.35
CA ARG A 249 -7.52 22.18 -1.74
C ARG A 249 -5.99 22.00 -1.82
N ASN A 250 -5.30 22.94 -2.47
CA ASN A 250 -3.85 22.96 -2.67
C ASN A 250 -3.15 24.03 -1.81
N SER A 251 -3.78 24.52 -0.74
CA SER A 251 -3.21 25.59 0.08
C SER A 251 -1.88 25.19 0.74
N TYR A 252 -1.69 23.90 1.06
CA TYR A 252 -0.43 23.39 1.59
C TYR A 252 0.72 23.35 0.58
N GLN A 253 0.48 23.58 -0.71
CA GLN A 253 1.56 23.70 -1.71
C GLN A 253 2.27 25.06 -1.65
N ASN A 254 1.74 26.03 -0.90
CA ASN A 254 2.32 27.36 -0.73
C ASN A 254 2.64 27.59 0.75
N ILE A 255 3.88 27.94 1.09
CA ILE A 255 4.32 28.01 2.50
C ILE A 255 3.51 29.02 3.33
N ASN A 256 3.19 30.20 2.79
CA ASN A 256 2.39 31.19 3.52
C ASN A 256 0.96 30.68 3.75
N SER A 257 0.31 30.22 2.67
CA SER A 257 -1.05 29.69 2.76
C SER A 257 -1.12 28.41 3.60
N ALA A 258 -0.04 27.62 3.64
CA ALA A 258 0.08 26.43 4.47
C ALA A 258 0.04 26.78 5.95
N GLY A 259 0.81 27.78 6.39
CA GLY A 259 0.79 28.25 7.77
C GLY A 259 -0.58 28.78 8.19
N GLU A 260 -1.17 29.66 7.37
CA GLU A 260 -2.51 30.21 7.61
C GLU A 260 -3.58 29.11 7.67
N THR A 261 -3.55 28.18 6.71
CA THR A 261 -4.51 27.08 6.65
C THR A 261 -4.36 26.16 7.84
N PHE A 262 -3.13 25.76 8.17
CA PHE A 262 -2.86 24.85 9.27
C PHE A 262 -3.34 25.44 10.60
N HIS A 263 -3.04 26.71 10.85
CA HIS A 263 -3.53 27.43 12.02
C HIS A 263 -5.06 27.54 12.03
N ALA A 264 -5.69 27.85 10.89
CA ALA A 264 -7.15 27.93 10.81
C ALA A 264 -7.85 26.58 11.07
N GLN A 265 -7.20 25.45 10.73
CA GLN A 265 -7.78 24.12 10.95
C GLN A 265 -7.49 23.57 12.35
N THR A 266 -6.29 23.78 12.88
CA THR A 266 -5.80 23.11 14.09
C THR A 266 -5.64 24.04 15.29
N GLY A 267 -5.59 25.36 15.06
CA GLY A 267 -5.20 26.33 16.07
C GLY A 267 -3.71 26.32 16.43
N LEU A 268 -2.91 25.50 15.75
CA LEU A 268 -1.48 25.35 15.99
C LEU A 268 -0.66 26.14 14.98
N ASP A 269 0.52 26.59 15.40
CA ASP A 269 1.51 27.19 14.50
C ASP A 269 2.32 26.11 13.78
N LEU A 270 2.19 26.07 12.45
CA LEU A 270 2.92 25.16 11.56
C LEU A 270 4.43 25.30 11.72
N PHE A 271 4.92 26.51 12.01
CA PHE A 271 6.34 26.84 12.01
C PHE A 271 6.92 27.05 13.42
N HIS A 272 6.22 26.66 14.49
CA HIS A 272 6.59 26.98 15.88
C HIS A 272 8.03 26.61 16.30
N ASN A 273 8.63 25.59 15.68
CA ASN A 273 10.00 25.14 15.93
C ASN A 273 10.93 25.32 14.71
N THR A 274 10.59 26.26 13.82
CA THR A 274 11.33 26.57 12.60
C THR A 274 11.70 28.05 12.63
N SER A 275 12.96 28.36 12.33
CA SER A 275 13.42 29.76 12.30
C SER A 275 12.81 30.50 11.12
N GLN A 276 12.67 31.83 11.25
CA GLN A 276 12.15 32.67 10.17
C GLN A 276 12.96 32.54 8.87
N ASP A 277 14.29 32.40 8.99
CA ASP A 277 15.19 32.22 7.85
C ASP A 277 14.96 30.88 7.13
N GLU A 278 14.71 29.80 7.87
CA GLU A 278 14.35 28.49 7.30
C GLU A 278 12.99 28.56 6.58
N VAL A 279 11.99 29.22 7.19
CA VAL A 279 10.66 29.38 6.56
C VAL A 279 10.78 30.19 5.27
N GLU A 280 11.53 31.29 5.28
CA GLU A 280 11.73 32.13 4.10
C GLU A 280 12.52 31.41 3.00
N THR A 281 13.51 30.60 3.39
CA THR A 281 14.27 29.74 2.47
C THR A 281 13.35 28.73 1.79
N LEU A 282 12.54 28.01 2.58
CA LEU A 282 11.60 27.03 2.06
C LEU A 282 10.55 27.68 1.15
N ARG A 283 10.03 28.84 1.53
CA ARG A 283 9.08 29.63 0.74
C ARG A 283 9.65 29.99 -0.63
N THR A 284 10.88 30.50 -0.65
CA THR A 284 11.59 30.87 -1.88
C THR A 284 11.77 29.68 -2.81
N ILE A 285 12.15 28.52 -2.26
CA ILE A 285 12.33 27.29 -3.06
C ILE A 285 10.98 26.79 -3.60
N PHE A 286 9.94 26.73 -2.77
CA PHE A 286 8.61 26.24 -3.17
C PHE A 286 7.98 27.10 -4.27
N GLU A 287 8.17 28.43 -4.25
CA GLU A 287 7.61 29.30 -5.28
C GLU A 287 8.21 29.05 -6.68
N LYS A 288 9.41 28.45 -6.78
CA LYS A 288 9.99 28.03 -8.07
C LYS A 288 9.14 26.97 -8.78
N ARG A 289 8.26 26.25 -8.06
CA ARG A 289 7.28 25.35 -8.68
C ARG A 289 6.33 26.09 -9.64
N HIS A 290 5.94 27.33 -9.33
CA HIS A 290 5.00 28.08 -10.17
C HIS A 290 5.47 28.21 -11.63
N PRO A 291 6.67 28.75 -11.92
CA PRO A 291 7.17 28.80 -13.29
C PRO A 291 7.43 27.40 -13.89
N LEU A 292 7.90 26.43 -13.10
CA LEU A 292 8.13 25.06 -13.59
C LEU A 292 6.85 24.38 -14.08
N THR A 293 5.81 24.37 -13.26
CA THR A 293 4.55 23.66 -13.56
C THR A 293 3.67 24.43 -14.56
N HIS A 294 3.67 25.76 -14.52
CA HIS A 294 2.69 26.57 -15.27
C HIS A 294 3.26 27.37 -16.43
N ASN A 295 4.58 27.53 -16.53
CA ASN A 295 5.20 28.36 -17.55
C ASN A 295 6.43 27.70 -18.20
N LEU A 296 6.51 26.36 -18.21
CA LEU A 296 7.61 25.60 -18.82
C LEU A 296 8.99 26.03 -18.29
N GLY A 297 9.05 26.40 -17.00
CA GLY A 297 10.25 26.90 -16.35
C GLY A 297 10.58 28.35 -16.64
N VAL A 298 9.75 29.10 -17.36
CA VAL A 298 10.00 30.52 -17.64
C VAL A 298 9.49 31.41 -16.50
N VAL A 299 10.33 32.33 -16.02
CA VAL A 299 9.98 33.30 -14.98
C VAL A 299 8.93 34.28 -15.48
N ASP A 300 7.83 34.43 -14.74
CA ASP A 300 6.76 35.40 -15.01
C ASP A 300 6.65 36.47 -13.91
N LYS A 301 5.85 37.51 -14.15
CA LYS A 301 5.60 38.59 -13.19
C LYS A 301 5.04 38.08 -11.87
N LYS A 302 4.15 37.08 -11.94
CA LYS A 302 3.47 36.52 -10.78
C LYS A 302 4.45 35.86 -9.81
N TYR A 303 5.49 35.18 -10.32
CA TYR A 303 6.60 34.67 -9.52
C TYR A 303 7.42 35.82 -8.90
N LEU A 304 7.80 36.83 -9.69
CA LEU A 304 8.62 37.96 -9.22
C LEU A 304 7.90 38.83 -8.17
N GLU A 305 6.57 38.90 -8.20
CA GLU A 305 5.77 39.56 -7.17
C GLU A 305 5.80 38.82 -5.83
N ARG A 306 5.98 37.49 -5.86
CA ARG A 306 5.98 36.63 -4.68
C ARG A 306 7.37 36.45 -4.09
N VAL A 307 8.40 36.42 -4.92
CA VAL A 307 9.77 36.13 -4.50
C VAL A 307 10.64 37.35 -4.77
N ARG A 308 11.35 37.82 -3.74
CA ARG A 308 12.34 38.89 -3.88
C ARG A 308 13.70 38.30 -4.24
N THR A 309 13.81 37.75 -5.45
CA THR A 309 15.07 37.23 -6.01
C THR A 309 15.67 38.17 -7.04
N GLY A 310 16.91 37.91 -7.44
CA GLY A 310 17.56 38.56 -8.58
C GLY A 310 17.17 37.96 -9.95
N ASP A 311 16.08 37.18 -10.00
CA ASP A 311 15.62 36.54 -11.24
C ASP A 311 15.06 37.59 -12.21
N THR A 312 15.11 37.27 -13.51
CA THR A 312 14.65 38.17 -14.58
C THR A 312 13.48 37.56 -15.33
N GLU A 313 12.42 38.34 -15.56
CA GLU A 313 11.25 37.93 -16.36
C GLU A 313 11.68 37.42 -17.74
N GLY A 314 11.10 36.31 -18.19
CA GLY A 314 11.42 35.69 -19.48
C GLY A 314 12.68 34.84 -19.51
N ARG A 315 13.40 34.69 -18.39
CA ARG A 315 14.49 33.72 -18.23
C ARG A 315 13.98 32.40 -17.67
N GLU A 316 14.75 31.34 -17.89
CA GLU A 316 14.49 30.04 -17.30
C GLU A 316 14.87 30.06 -15.80
N ILE A 317 13.96 29.59 -14.95
CA ILE A 317 14.19 29.43 -13.53
C ILE A 317 15.21 28.31 -13.31
N GLN A 318 16.16 28.53 -12.40
CA GLN A 318 17.11 27.49 -12.02
C GLN A 318 16.72 26.88 -10.68
N VAL A 319 16.66 25.56 -10.64
CA VAL A 319 16.57 24.77 -9.41
C VAL A 319 17.78 23.86 -9.35
N THR A 320 18.44 23.82 -8.19
CA THR A 320 19.58 22.95 -7.95
C THR A 320 19.21 21.76 -7.08
N ALA A 321 19.94 20.66 -7.20
CA ALA A 321 19.76 19.51 -6.31
C ALA A 321 19.92 19.88 -4.83
N GLN A 322 20.83 20.81 -4.52
CA GLN A 322 21.04 21.32 -3.16
C GLN A 322 19.80 22.06 -2.62
N GLU A 323 19.11 22.84 -3.45
CA GLU A 323 17.86 23.49 -3.04
C GLU A 323 16.77 22.46 -2.73
N VAL A 324 16.66 21.39 -3.52
CA VAL A 324 15.71 20.31 -3.23
C VAL A 324 16.07 19.61 -1.91
N GLU A 325 17.35 19.32 -1.65
CA GLU A 325 17.80 18.74 -0.37
C GLU A 325 17.53 19.66 0.83
N ILE A 326 17.74 20.97 0.69
CA ILE A 326 17.39 21.96 1.71
C ILE A 326 15.88 21.94 1.98
N ALA A 327 15.07 21.93 0.92
CA ALA A 327 13.62 21.86 1.05
C ALA A 327 13.16 20.59 1.76
N ILE A 328 13.74 19.43 1.42
CA ILE A 328 13.51 18.16 2.12
C ILE A 328 13.85 18.31 3.61
N GLY A 329 15.02 18.83 3.95
CA GLY A 329 15.46 18.98 5.34
C GLY A 329 14.52 19.85 6.17
N ILE A 330 14.13 21.02 5.65
CA ILE A 330 13.22 21.94 6.34
C ILE A 330 11.80 21.34 6.42
N SER A 331 11.30 20.75 5.33
CA SER A 331 9.99 20.07 5.32
C SER A 331 9.90 18.96 6.37
N LYS A 332 10.92 18.11 6.48
CA LYS A 332 10.98 17.04 7.49
C LYS A 332 10.98 17.59 8.92
N LYS A 333 11.74 18.67 9.15
CA LYS A 333 11.77 19.36 10.46
C LYS A 333 10.39 19.89 10.85
N ILE A 334 9.72 20.61 9.94
CA ILE A 334 8.37 21.15 10.15
C ILE A 334 7.40 20.01 10.44
N ILE A 335 7.35 19.00 9.54
CA ILE A 335 6.45 17.85 9.64
C ILE A 335 6.64 17.12 10.97
N SER A 336 7.88 16.77 11.32
CA SER A 336 8.16 16.05 12.56
C SER A 336 7.73 16.85 13.79
N SER A 337 7.92 18.18 13.77
CA SER A 337 7.54 19.02 14.89
C SER A 337 6.03 19.09 15.08
N VAL A 338 5.27 19.33 14.00
CA VAL A 338 3.80 19.41 14.09
C VAL A 338 3.15 18.06 14.29
N TYR A 339 3.74 16.98 13.79
CA TYR A 339 3.24 15.63 14.03
C TYR A 339 3.20 15.34 15.53
N ASN A 340 4.30 15.60 16.23
CA ASN A 340 4.41 15.42 17.68
C ASN A 340 3.46 16.32 18.50
N LEU A 341 3.02 17.46 17.95
CA LEU A 341 2.03 18.31 18.61
C LEU A 341 0.58 17.82 18.40
N CYS A 342 0.33 17.14 17.28
CA CYS A 342 -1.01 16.71 16.89
C CYS A 342 -1.38 15.29 17.35
N THR A 343 -0.39 14.46 17.69
CA THR A 343 -0.54 13.08 18.18
C THR A 343 -0.42 13.00 19.69
#